data_AF-A0A1B3M0U7-F1
#
_entry.id   AF-A0A1B3M0U7-F1
#
_cell.length_a   1.000
_cell.length_b   1.000
_cell.length_c   1.000
_cell.angle_alpha   90.00
_cell.angle_beta   90.00
_cell.angle_gamma   90.00
#
_symmetry.space_group_name_H-M   'P 1'
#
loop_
_entity.id
_entity.type
_entity.pdbx_description
1 polymer ?
#
loop_
_entity_poly.entity_id
_entity_poly.type
_entity_poly.pdbx_seq_one_letter_code
_entity_poly.pdbx_strand_id
1 'polypeptide(L)'
;MLHYGDFTSANIRIYGQIPTSAKNRHRVVRRAYADYWDQLLESALASGELRDDTSTAMIRLFVIGALNWTVEWYNPQRGSFRDFSRQITGIVFDGILTHDKA
;
A
#
# COMPACT_ATOMS: atom_id res chain seq x y z
N MET A 1 0.25 21.40 2.69
CA MET A 1 1.03 20.15 2.84
C MET A 1 0.66 19.12 1.76
N LEU A 2 0.42 19.55 0.51
CA LEU A 2 0.05 18.71 -0.66
C LEU A 2 0.97 18.97 -1.88
N HIS A 3 2.17 19.54 -1.69
CA HIS A 3 3.02 19.94 -2.82
C HIS A 3 3.63 18.77 -3.61
N TYR A 4 3.46 17.51 -3.17
CA TYR A 4 4.06 16.33 -3.80
C TYR A 4 3.04 15.27 -4.24
N GLY A 5 1.74 15.54 -4.15
CA GLY A 5 0.68 14.60 -4.56
C GLY A 5 0.77 14.27 -6.05
N ASP A 6 0.74 15.29 -6.91
CA ASP A 6 0.81 15.15 -8.36
C ASP A 6 2.11 14.46 -8.81
N PHE A 7 3.23 14.80 -8.19
CA PHE A 7 4.52 14.16 -8.46
C PHE A 7 4.51 12.68 -8.07
N THR A 8 3.95 12.34 -6.92
CA THR A 8 3.85 10.95 -6.44
C THR A 8 2.95 10.13 -7.35
N SER A 9 1.75 10.62 -7.67
CA SER A 9 0.81 9.98 -8.59
C SER A 9 1.41 9.78 -9.99
N ALA A 10 2.07 10.81 -10.55
CA ALA A 10 2.74 10.72 -11.84
C ALA A 10 3.90 9.72 -11.82
N ASN A 11 4.72 9.72 -10.76
CA ASN A 11 5.81 8.77 -10.59
C ASN A 11 5.30 7.32 -10.50
N ILE A 12 4.19 7.06 -9.80
CA ILE A 12 3.60 5.72 -9.74
C ILE A 12 3.16 5.24 -11.13
N ARG A 13 2.46 6.08 -11.90
CA ARG A 13 1.93 5.74 -13.23
C ARG A 13 3.03 5.56 -14.28
N ILE A 14 4.04 6.43 -14.28
CA ILE A 14 5.05 6.51 -15.34
C ILE A 14 6.25 5.60 -15.05
N TYR A 15 6.50 5.20 -13.80
CA TYR A 15 7.69 4.41 -13.45
C TYR A 15 7.81 3.10 -14.22
N GLY A 16 6.70 2.42 -14.53
CA GLY A 16 6.71 1.22 -15.37
C GLY A 16 7.25 1.48 -16.79
N GLN A 17 7.11 2.72 -17.28
CA GLN A 17 7.36 3.15 -18.65
C GLN A 17 8.73 3.82 -18.86
N ILE A 18 9.44 4.20 -17.79
CA ILE A 18 10.76 4.84 -17.92
C ILE A 18 11.86 3.82 -18.31
N PRO A 19 12.96 4.27 -18.97
CA PRO A 19 14.10 3.42 -19.30
C PRO A 19 14.73 2.74 -18.07
N THR A 20 15.29 1.54 -18.25
CA THR A 20 15.92 0.77 -17.17
C THR A 20 17.04 1.53 -16.45
N SER A 21 17.81 2.33 -17.19
CA SER A 21 18.85 3.20 -16.61
C SER A 21 18.29 4.20 -15.59
N ALA A 22 17.12 4.77 -15.88
CA ALA A 22 16.41 5.66 -14.95
C ALA A 22 15.80 4.88 -13.77
N LYS A 23 15.23 3.68 -14.00
CA LYS A 23 14.74 2.79 -12.92
C LYS A 23 15.84 2.44 -11.92
N ASN A 24 17.04 2.14 -12.41
CA ASN A 24 18.18 1.73 -11.58
C ASN A 24 18.56 2.80 -10.55
N ARG A 25 18.43 4.09 -10.89
CA ARG A 25 18.74 5.19 -9.96
C ARG A 25 17.76 5.30 -8.79
N HIS A 26 16.51 4.89 -8.99
CA HIS A 26 15.48 4.86 -7.94
C HIS A 26 15.36 3.51 -7.22
N ARG A 27 16.07 2.49 -7.71
CA ARG A 27 15.96 1.10 -7.23
C ARG A 27 16.31 0.96 -5.76
N VAL A 28 17.34 1.66 -5.27
CA VAL A 28 17.80 1.56 -3.88
C VAL A 28 16.71 2.02 -2.90
N VAL A 29 16.13 3.21 -3.12
CA VAL A 29 15.10 3.77 -2.24
C VAL A 29 13.81 2.95 -2.31
N ARG A 30 13.39 2.54 -3.51
CA ARG A 30 12.22 1.67 -3.66
C ARG A 30 12.42 0.31 -3.01
N ARG A 31 13.64 -0.23 -3.06
CA ARG A 31 13.98 -1.50 -2.42
C ARG A 31 13.92 -1.38 -0.90
N ALA A 32 14.50 -0.33 -0.31
CA ALA A 32 14.45 -0.11 1.13
C ALA A 32 12.99 0.01 1.65
N TYR A 33 12.13 0.73 0.92
CA TYR A 33 10.70 0.81 1.27
C TYR A 33 10.00 -0.56 1.14
N ALA A 34 10.29 -1.30 0.08
CA ALA A 34 9.74 -2.64 -0.13
C ALA A 34 10.20 -3.64 0.95
N ASP A 35 11.47 -3.57 1.37
CA ASP A 35 12.05 -4.42 2.41
C ASP A 35 11.42 -4.16 3.78
N TYR A 36 11.11 -2.89 4.11
CA TYR A 36 10.38 -2.56 5.34
C TYR A 36 9.00 -3.22 5.36
N TRP A 37 8.25 -3.14 4.25
CA TRP A 37 6.95 -3.80 4.13
C TRP A 37 7.05 -5.33 4.19
N ASP A 38 8.06 -5.92 3.57
CA ASP A 38 8.30 -7.37 3.65
C ASP A 38 8.50 -7.80 5.11
N GLN A 39 9.41 -7.14 5.83
CA GLN A 39 9.69 -7.47 7.24
C GLN A 39 8.46 -7.31 8.14
N LEU A 40 7.68 -6.25 7.94
CA LEU A 40 6.46 -6.00 8.72
C LEU A 40 5.42 -7.12 8.50
N LEU A 41 5.15 -7.46 7.24
CA LEU A 41 4.14 -8.46 6.90
C LEU A 41 4.60 -9.88 7.24
N GLU A 42 5.89 -10.18 7.08
CA GLU A 42 6.46 -11.47 7.50
C GLU A 42 6.36 -11.65 9.02
N SER A 43 6.62 -10.59 9.80
CA SER A 43 6.48 -10.63 11.26
C SER A 43 5.02 -10.87 11.67
N ALA A 44 4.07 -10.19 11.04
CA ALA A 44 2.64 -10.34 11.32
C ALA A 44 2.09 -11.71 10.88
N LEU A 45 2.64 -12.30 9.80
CA LEU A 45 2.32 -13.67 9.43
C LEU A 45 2.88 -14.66 10.47
N ALA A 46 4.13 -14.46 10.92
CA ALA A 46 4.77 -15.31 11.91
C ALA A 46 4.09 -15.27 13.29
N SER A 47 3.46 -14.14 13.65
CA SER A 47 2.65 -14.01 14.87
C SER A 47 1.22 -14.54 14.73
N GLY A 48 0.81 -14.97 13.53
CA GLY A 48 -0.54 -15.46 13.26
C GLY A 48 -1.59 -14.35 13.09
N GLU A 49 -1.18 -13.08 13.03
CA GLU A 49 -2.09 -11.95 12.82
C GLU A 49 -2.58 -11.86 11.38
N LEU A 50 -1.75 -12.23 10.39
CA LEU A 50 -2.16 -12.33 8.99
C LEU A 50 -2.65 -13.74 8.64
N ARG A 51 -3.66 -13.79 7.76
CA ARG A 51 -4.09 -15.04 7.11
C ARG A 51 -2.93 -15.68 6.35
N ASP A 52 -2.81 -17.01 6.44
CA ASP A 52 -1.70 -17.78 5.88
C ASP A 52 -1.96 -18.35 4.48
N ASP A 53 -3.19 -18.23 3.98
CA ASP A 53 -3.60 -18.67 2.63
C ASP A 53 -3.27 -17.65 1.52
N THR A 54 -2.70 -16.49 1.88
CA THR A 54 -2.33 -15.41 0.95
C THR A 54 -0.89 -14.99 1.19
N SER A 55 -0.11 -14.81 0.13
CA SER A 55 1.30 -14.40 0.27
C SER A 55 1.44 -12.95 0.72
N THR A 56 2.42 -12.68 1.59
CA THR A 56 2.79 -11.33 2.05
C THR A 56 3.12 -10.40 0.90
N ALA A 57 3.69 -10.92 -0.18
CA ALA A 57 3.97 -10.19 -1.41
C ALA A 57 2.69 -9.64 -2.08
N MET A 58 1.62 -10.45 -2.15
CA MET A 58 0.34 -10.01 -2.72
C MET A 58 -0.35 -8.99 -1.82
N ILE A 59 -0.33 -9.22 -0.50
CA ILE A 59 -0.85 -8.26 0.50
C ILE A 59 -0.16 -6.90 0.34
N ARG A 60 1.18 -6.89 0.25
CA ARG A 60 1.94 -5.65 0.04
C ARG A 60 1.54 -4.91 -1.23
N LEU A 61 1.45 -5.63 -2.36
CA LEU A 61 1.08 -5.02 -3.64
C LEU A 61 -0.32 -4.39 -3.56
N PHE A 62 -1.27 -5.09 -2.94
CA PHE A 62 -2.63 -4.60 -2.76
C PHE A 62 -2.68 -3.36 -1.85
N VAL A 63 -2.06 -3.41 -0.67
CA VAL A 63 -2.06 -2.30 0.30
C VAL A 63 -1.39 -1.06 -0.28
N ILE A 64 -0.20 -1.21 -0.88
CA ILE A 64 0.50 -0.07 -1.51
C ILE A 64 -0.31 0.48 -2.69
N GLY A 65 -0.92 -0.39 -3.50
CA GLY A 65 -1.80 0.01 -4.60
C GLY A 65 -3.00 0.82 -4.11
N ALA A 66 -3.68 0.34 -3.08
CA ALA A 66 -4.82 1.02 -2.46
C ALA A 66 -4.42 2.40 -1.91
N LEU A 67 -3.36 2.48 -1.10
CA LEU A 67 -2.84 3.74 -0.56
C LEU A 67 -2.54 4.75 -1.66
N ASN A 68 -1.83 4.31 -2.70
CA ASN A 68 -1.47 5.14 -3.83
C ASN A 68 -2.68 5.69 -4.60
N TRP A 69 -3.80 4.98 -4.60
CA TRP A 69 -4.98 5.38 -5.36
C TRP A 69 -6.00 6.18 -4.53
N THR A 70 -5.96 6.08 -3.21
CA THR A 70 -6.88 6.80 -2.32
C THR A 70 -6.87 8.32 -2.52
N VAL A 71 -5.71 8.89 -2.89
CA VAL A 71 -5.56 10.33 -3.16
C VAL A 71 -6.35 10.80 -4.39
N GLU A 72 -6.63 9.90 -5.34
CA GLU A 72 -7.41 10.22 -6.55
C GLU A 72 -8.92 10.12 -6.29
N TRP A 73 -9.33 9.30 -5.31
CA TRP A 73 -10.75 9.07 -4.99
C TRP A 73 -11.29 9.94 -3.86
N TYR A 74 -10.42 10.34 -2.92
CA TYR A 74 -10.85 11.10 -1.76
C TYR A 74 -11.36 12.48 -2.18
N ASN A 75 -12.63 12.75 -1.86
CA ASN A 75 -13.26 14.05 -2.06
C ASN A 75 -13.78 14.57 -0.71
N PRO A 76 -13.21 15.66 -0.16
CA PRO A 76 -13.63 16.21 1.12
C PRO A 76 -15.07 16.74 1.14
N GLN A 77 -15.68 16.97 -0.03
CA GLN A 77 -17.09 17.35 -0.14
C GLN A 77 -18.04 16.16 0.04
N ARG A 78 -17.54 14.92 -0.04
CA ARG A 78 -18.34 13.68 0.04
C ARG A 78 -18.21 12.94 1.37
N GLY A 79 -17.41 13.45 2.31
CA GLY A 79 -17.22 12.84 3.62
C GLY A 79 -15.93 13.30 4.29
N SER A 80 -15.82 13.04 5.59
CA SER A 80 -14.61 13.37 6.33
C SER A 80 -13.46 12.44 5.98
N PHE A 81 -12.23 12.95 6.01
CA PHE A 81 -11.02 12.12 5.85
C PHE A 81 -11.00 10.95 6.84
N ARG A 82 -11.43 11.20 8.09
CA ARG A 82 -11.47 10.18 9.14
C ARG A 82 -12.39 9.01 8.78
N ASP A 83 -13.58 9.30 8.26
CA ASP A 83 -14.54 8.25 7.89
C ASP A 83 -14.08 7.50 6.64
N PHE A 84 -13.46 8.20 5.70
CA PHE A 84 -12.82 7.58 4.54
C PHE A 84 -11.68 6.64 4.95
N SER A 85 -10.75 7.10 5.79
CA SER A 85 -9.65 6.26 6.31
C SER A 85 -10.17 5.04 7.04
N ARG A 86 -11.19 5.20 7.90
CA ARG A 86 -11.80 4.08 8.63
C ARG A 86 -12.34 3.01 7.69
N GLN A 87 -13.05 3.41 6.64
CA GLN A 87 -13.61 2.48 5.65
C GLN A 87 -12.51 1.73 4.89
N ILE A 88 -11.48 2.44 4.41
CA ILE A 88 -10.38 1.83 3.67
C ILE A 88 -9.59 0.87 4.56
N THR A 89 -9.29 1.26 5.80
CA THR A 89 -8.60 0.36 6.74
C THR A 89 -9.43 -0.85 7.12
N GLY A 90 -10.77 -0.70 7.25
CA GLY A 90 -11.67 -1.82 7.48
C GLY A 90 -11.58 -2.84 6.34
N ILE A 91 -11.78 -2.40 5.10
CA ILE A 91 -11.69 -3.27 3.91
C ILE A 91 -10.34 -4.02 3.85
N VAL A 92 -9.24 -3.33 4.15
CA VAL A 92 -7.91 -3.94 4.14
C VAL A 92 -7.76 -4.95 5.28
N PHE A 93 -8.02 -4.56 6.52
CA PHE A 93 -7.79 -5.42 7.69
C PHE A 93 -8.75 -6.61 7.74
N ASP A 94 -10.02 -6.41 7.41
CA ASP A 94 -11.01 -7.49 7.30
C ASP A 94 -10.61 -8.49 6.19
N GLY A 95 -9.86 -8.07 5.18
CA GLY A 95 -9.39 -8.93 4.10
C GLY A 95 -8.11 -9.72 4.42
N ILE A 96 -7.22 -9.17 5.25
CA ILE A 96 -5.84 -9.69 5.44
C ILE A 96 -5.58 -10.28 6.82
N LEU A 97 -6.34 -9.88 7.84
CA LEU A 97 -6.13 -10.39 9.20
C LEU A 97 -6.78 -11.76 9.36
N THR A 98 -6.21 -12.58 10.23
CA THR A 98 -6.86 -13.79 10.70
C THR A 98 -8.15 -13.41 11.43
N HIS A 99 -9.21 -14.18 11.22
CA HIS A 99 -10.46 -14.04 11.97
C HIS A 99 -10.65 -15.31 12.78
N ASP A 100 -10.98 -15.17 14.06
CA ASP A 100 -11.40 -16.32 14.86
C ASP A 100 -12.57 -16.98 14.15
N LYS A 101 -12.43 -18.28 13.85
CA LYS A 101 -13.57 -19.08 13.40
C LYS A 101 -14.56 -19.13 14.54
N ALA A 102 -15.68 -18.41 14.39
CA ALA A 102 -16.86 -18.58 15.22
C ALA A 102 -17.38 -20.02 15.16
#